data_AF-A0AAD6XP97-F1
#
_entry.id   AF-A0AAD6XP97-F1
#
_cell.length_a   1.000
_cell.length_b   1.000
_cell.length_c   1.000
_cell.angle_alpha   90.00
_cell.angle_beta   90.00
_cell.angle_gamma   90.00
#
_symmetry.space_group_name_H-M   'P 1'
#
loop_
_entity.id
_entity.type
_entity.pdbx_description
1 polymer ?
#
loop_
_entity_poly.entity_id
_entity_poly.type
_entity_poly.pdbx_seq_one_letter_code
_entity_poly.pdbx_strand_id
1 'polypeptide(L)'
;MPLPADFDIKAYLTVPHDVPAPFGFDLQDKNAENVRIQKDNKLSMSLTRAYGAARDSAAGIGELDVGLPLLPYYEYSDVEKARLVASAHMITQTGPLPLHLSEWITDRHIETEAAETAEKAKRKKERADKETEKSKATRPIFGTQRLKNPHLVSSSIAPAPTIPDLFHMSLHQKHYFPLHWWTDKIVRQAVELPHTIPSELVTAAQTSELVALGSVRVVSVAKAMKTLGEDDISYLTPGLWRQASVNLLQSLKKLCVAVDSNDPLSPSATHATEYEKHVRFFANLPDFEDLSKFPVWYPIEVLLRYKILGDALFDRPHYETRVGVAFSTHEHMQLLGLAPAARLGAPPGLKRAADEAGAGPPNKAPTVSFSFVVLPKLNGNG
;
A
#
# COMPACT_ATOMS: atom_id res chain seq x y z
N MET A 1 48.84 -22.26 -34.04
CA MET A 1 49.48 -21.35 -35.02
C MET A 1 48.93 -19.97 -34.77
N PRO A 2 49.73 -18.89 -34.80
CA PRO A 2 49.19 -17.53 -34.67
C PRO A 2 48.22 -17.25 -35.83
N LEU A 3 47.10 -16.60 -35.53
CA LEU A 3 46.13 -16.18 -36.54
C LEU A 3 46.75 -15.15 -37.50
N PRO A 4 46.24 -15.04 -38.74
CA PRO A 4 46.70 -14.05 -39.71
C PRO A 4 46.62 -12.61 -39.16
N ALA A 5 47.53 -11.74 -39.59
CA ALA A 5 47.59 -10.34 -39.14
C ALA A 5 46.33 -9.54 -39.54
N ASP A 6 45.64 -9.96 -40.58
CA ASP A 6 44.37 -9.43 -41.10
C ASP A 6 43.14 -10.08 -40.45
N PHE A 7 43.30 -10.87 -39.38
CA PHE A 7 42.18 -11.46 -38.65
C PHE A 7 41.22 -10.38 -38.11
N ASP A 8 39.97 -10.44 -38.58
CA ASP A 8 38.91 -9.50 -38.24
C ASP A 8 38.26 -9.86 -36.90
N ILE A 9 38.82 -9.30 -35.83
CA ILE A 9 38.29 -9.42 -34.47
C ILE A 9 36.84 -8.89 -34.39
N LYS A 10 36.50 -7.85 -35.15
CA LYS A 10 35.16 -7.25 -35.08
C LYS A 10 34.10 -8.17 -35.64
N ALA A 11 34.42 -8.88 -36.74
CA ALA A 11 33.53 -9.90 -37.29
C ALA A 11 33.23 -11.00 -36.26
N TYR A 12 34.23 -11.45 -35.50
CA TYR A 12 34.07 -12.47 -34.46
C TYR A 12 33.38 -11.99 -33.17
N LEU A 13 33.14 -10.68 -33.03
CA LEU A 13 32.39 -10.09 -31.92
C LEU A 13 30.95 -9.72 -32.30
N THR A 14 30.57 -9.93 -33.55
CA THR A 14 29.24 -9.59 -34.06
C THR A 14 28.34 -10.82 -34.01
N VAL A 15 27.29 -10.78 -33.18
CA VAL A 15 26.31 -11.86 -33.11
C VAL A 15 25.56 -11.94 -34.45
N PRO A 16 25.44 -13.12 -35.08
CA PRO A 16 24.68 -13.28 -36.31
C PRO A 16 23.19 -12.98 -36.13
N HIS A 17 22.50 -12.72 -37.24
CA HIS A 17 21.05 -12.53 -37.22
C HIS A 17 20.31 -13.77 -36.70
N ASP A 18 19.20 -13.52 -36.02
CA ASP A 18 18.32 -14.56 -35.50
C ASP A 18 17.81 -15.47 -36.62
N VAL A 19 17.60 -16.74 -36.29
CA VAL A 19 17.13 -17.77 -37.22
C VAL A 19 15.83 -18.40 -36.75
N PRO A 20 14.99 -18.93 -37.66
CA PRO A 20 13.79 -19.65 -37.27
C PRO A 20 14.12 -20.87 -36.40
N ALA A 21 13.31 -21.12 -35.39
CA ALA A 21 13.45 -22.31 -34.56
C ALA A 21 13.13 -23.59 -35.35
N PRO A 22 13.77 -24.74 -35.03
CA PRO A 22 13.44 -26.01 -35.62
C PRO A 22 11.97 -26.39 -35.39
N PHE A 23 11.40 -27.15 -36.34
CA PHE A 23 10.02 -27.63 -36.19
C PHE A 23 9.86 -28.45 -34.91
N GLY A 24 8.85 -28.12 -34.11
CA GLY A 24 8.54 -28.81 -32.86
C GLY A 24 9.14 -28.18 -31.60
N PHE A 25 9.97 -27.13 -31.72
CA PHE A 25 10.42 -26.36 -30.56
C PHE A 25 9.25 -25.58 -29.97
N ASP A 26 8.91 -25.86 -28.72
CA ASP A 26 8.01 -25.00 -27.96
C ASP A 26 8.77 -23.78 -27.40
N LEU A 27 8.03 -22.89 -26.73
CA LEU A 27 8.61 -21.67 -26.17
C LEU A 27 9.68 -21.95 -25.11
N GLN A 28 9.52 -23.02 -24.34
CA GLN A 28 10.43 -23.38 -23.25
C GLN A 28 11.73 -23.97 -23.80
N ASP A 29 11.65 -24.88 -24.77
CA ASP A 29 12.81 -25.46 -25.45
C ASP A 29 13.60 -24.39 -26.20
N LYS A 30 12.89 -23.52 -26.93
CA LYS A 30 13.48 -22.37 -27.62
C LYS A 30 14.21 -21.45 -26.64
N ASN A 31 13.60 -21.17 -25.49
CA ASN A 31 14.19 -20.31 -24.47
C ASN A 31 15.44 -20.93 -23.84
N ALA A 32 15.37 -22.21 -23.45
CA ALA A 32 16.50 -22.92 -22.86
C ALA A 32 17.72 -22.91 -23.80
N GLU A 33 17.48 -23.11 -25.08
CA GLU A 33 18.54 -23.13 -26.10
C GLU A 33 19.11 -21.73 -26.37
N ASN A 34 18.28 -20.69 -26.40
CA ASN A 34 18.75 -19.30 -26.48
C ASN A 34 19.57 -18.86 -25.27
N VAL A 35 19.24 -19.35 -24.07
CA VAL A 35 20.05 -19.11 -22.86
C VAL A 35 21.42 -19.78 -22.98
N ARG A 36 21.46 -21.02 -23.49
CA ARG A 36 22.71 -21.74 -23.76
C ARG A 36 23.58 -20.98 -24.76
N ILE A 37 22.99 -20.60 -25.91
CA ILE A 37 23.65 -19.81 -26.95
C ILE A 37 24.17 -18.47 -26.39
N GLN A 38 23.41 -17.78 -25.55
CA GLN A 38 23.87 -16.55 -24.92
C GLN A 38 25.12 -16.77 -24.07
N LYS A 39 25.17 -17.85 -23.30
CA LYS A 39 26.31 -18.18 -22.44
C LYS A 39 27.55 -18.51 -23.28
N ASP A 40 27.38 -19.32 -24.31
CA ASP A 40 28.46 -19.74 -25.22
C ASP A 40 29.01 -18.53 -26.00
N ASN A 41 28.13 -17.67 -26.51
CA ASN A 41 28.50 -16.43 -27.19
C ASN A 41 29.24 -15.46 -26.26
N LYS A 42 28.78 -15.28 -25.01
CA LYS A 42 29.46 -14.42 -24.03
C LYS A 42 30.87 -14.93 -23.73
N LEU A 43 31.04 -16.25 -23.59
CA LEU A 43 32.35 -16.86 -23.37
C LEU A 43 33.26 -16.64 -24.57
N SER A 44 32.78 -16.94 -25.77
CA SER A 44 33.53 -16.73 -27.01
C SER A 44 33.97 -15.28 -27.18
N MET A 45 33.04 -14.33 -27.02
CA MET A 45 33.36 -12.90 -27.10
C MET A 45 34.40 -12.47 -26.07
N SER A 46 34.38 -13.05 -24.86
CA SER A 46 35.39 -12.76 -23.84
C SER A 46 36.78 -13.24 -24.24
N LEU A 47 36.90 -14.46 -24.78
CA LEU A 47 38.17 -15.01 -25.28
C LEU A 47 38.71 -14.19 -26.46
N THR A 48 37.84 -13.86 -27.41
CA THR A 48 38.19 -13.04 -28.58
C THR A 48 38.64 -11.62 -28.19
N ARG A 49 38.01 -11.01 -27.17
CA ARG A 49 38.47 -9.71 -26.62
C ARG A 49 39.82 -9.80 -25.93
N ALA A 50 40.05 -10.84 -25.14
CA ALA A 50 41.32 -11.07 -24.46
C ALA A 50 42.46 -11.27 -25.47
N TYR A 51 42.20 -12.05 -26.53
CA TYR A 51 43.13 -12.21 -27.64
C TYR A 51 43.44 -10.87 -28.32
N GLY A 52 42.41 -10.08 -28.65
CA GLY A 52 42.61 -8.76 -29.27
C GLY A 52 43.45 -7.81 -28.43
N ALA A 53 43.18 -7.73 -27.13
CA ALA A 53 43.96 -6.91 -26.21
C ALA A 53 45.43 -7.37 -26.11
N ALA A 54 45.69 -8.67 -26.10
CA ALA A 54 47.04 -9.21 -26.09
C ALA A 54 47.79 -8.95 -27.41
N ARG A 55 47.10 -9.08 -28.54
CA ARG A 55 47.63 -8.75 -29.88
C ARG A 55 48.04 -7.28 -29.97
N ASP A 56 47.16 -6.38 -29.55
CA ASP A 56 47.37 -4.94 -29.67
C ASP A 56 48.44 -4.41 -28.68
N SER A 57 48.72 -5.15 -27.60
CA SER A 57 49.76 -4.84 -26.61
C SER A 57 51.11 -5.52 -26.87
N ALA A 58 51.25 -6.28 -27.97
CA ALA A 58 52.41 -7.12 -28.28
C ALA A 58 52.79 -8.12 -27.18
N ALA A 59 51.83 -8.46 -26.30
CA ALA A 59 52.01 -9.48 -25.27
C ALA A 59 52.03 -10.87 -25.92
N GLY A 60 52.59 -11.87 -25.22
CA GLY A 60 52.74 -13.23 -25.72
C GLY A 60 51.40 -13.88 -26.10
N ILE A 61 51.01 -13.77 -27.37
CA ILE A 61 49.79 -14.38 -27.94
C ILE A 61 49.86 -15.90 -28.10
N GLY A 62 51.02 -16.51 -27.84
CA GLY A 62 51.27 -17.93 -28.15
C GLY A 62 50.38 -18.92 -27.38
N GLU A 63 49.82 -18.51 -26.25
CA GLU A 63 48.98 -19.34 -25.38
C GLU A 63 47.49 -18.95 -25.44
N LEU A 64 47.14 -17.88 -26.16
CA LEU A 64 45.77 -17.38 -26.24
C LEU A 64 45.13 -17.78 -27.57
N ASP A 65 43.91 -18.30 -27.48
CA ASP A 65 43.07 -18.61 -28.64
C ASP A 65 41.87 -17.67 -28.69
N VAL A 66 41.27 -17.55 -29.88
CA VAL A 66 40.01 -16.83 -30.07
C VAL A 66 38.84 -17.71 -29.69
N GLY A 67 37.71 -17.08 -29.33
CA GLY A 67 36.49 -17.82 -29.06
C GLY A 67 35.92 -18.49 -30.32
N LEU A 68 35.09 -19.52 -30.12
CA LEU A 68 34.35 -20.18 -31.20
C LEU A 68 33.44 -19.21 -31.96
N PRO A 69 33.10 -19.46 -33.23
CA PRO A 69 32.13 -18.65 -33.96
C PRO A 69 30.82 -18.46 -33.17
N LEU A 70 30.33 -17.23 -33.10
CA LEU A 70 29.09 -16.91 -32.40
C LEU A 70 27.91 -17.57 -33.09
N LEU A 71 26.99 -18.12 -32.29
CA LEU A 71 25.79 -18.79 -32.77
C LEU A 71 24.61 -17.80 -32.84
N PRO A 72 23.74 -17.89 -33.87
CA PRO A 72 22.52 -17.09 -33.94
C PRO A 72 21.53 -17.51 -32.85
N TYR A 73 20.70 -16.59 -32.36
CA TYR A 73 19.57 -16.94 -31.52
C TYR A 73 18.41 -17.47 -32.36
N TYR A 74 17.53 -18.26 -31.74
CA TYR A 74 16.24 -18.58 -32.30
C TYR A 74 15.25 -17.43 -32.12
N GLU A 75 14.58 -17.08 -33.21
CA GLU A 75 13.61 -16.01 -33.24
C GLU A 75 12.37 -16.35 -32.39
N TYR A 76 12.00 -15.40 -31.52
CA TYR A 76 10.71 -15.39 -30.85
C TYR A 76 9.67 -14.71 -31.73
N SER A 77 8.59 -15.41 -32.03
CA SER A 77 7.44 -14.85 -32.74
C SER A 77 6.77 -13.75 -31.92
N ASP A 78 6.06 -12.85 -32.60
CA ASP A 78 5.31 -11.78 -31.93
C ASP A 78 4.26 -12.32 -30.95
N VAL A 79 3.67 -13.49 -31.26
CA VAL A 79 2.69 -14.15 -30.39
C VAL A 79 3.35 -14.64 -29.09
N GLU A 80 4.54 -15.21 -29.18
CA GLU A 80 5.31 -15.65 -28.00
C GLU A 80 5.75 -14.46 -27.16
N LYS A 81 6.29 -13.42 -27.79
CA LYS A 81 6.68 -12.16 -27.14
C LYS A 81 5.49 -11.52 -26.42
N ALA A 82 4.32 -11.43 -27.07
CA ALA A 82 3.11 -10.89 -26.47
C ALA A 82 2.63 -11.71 -25.27
N ARG A 83 2.71 -13.05 -25.34
CA ARG A 83 2.35 -13.93 -24.20
C ARG A 83 3.27 -13.72 -23.00
N LEU A 84 4.57 -13.53 -23.23
CA LEU A 84 5.54 -13.27 -22.17
C LEU A 84 5.30 -11.91 -21.50
N VAL A 85 5.01 -10.86 -22.28
CA VAL A 85 4.66 -9.53 -21.74
C VAL A 85 3.34 -9.56 -20.96
N ALA A 86 2.35 -10.32 -21.43
CA ALA A 86 1.04 -10.33 -20.79
C ALA A 86 0.99 -11.08 -19.43
N SER A 87 1.97 -11.95 -19.13
CA SER A 87 1.87 -12.86 -17.98
C SER A 87 3.21 -13.16 -17.31
N ALA A 88 3.38 -12.66 -16.08
CA ALA A 88 4.49 -13.00 -15.21
C ALA A 88 4.57 -14.51 -14.89
N HIS A 89 3.42 -15.21 -14.91
CA HIS A 89 3.37 -16.65 -14.73
C HIS A 89 4.01 -17.39 -15.92
N MET A 90 3.78 -16.92 -17.15
CA MET A 90 4.41 -17.48 -18.35
C MET A 90 5.93 -17.32 -18.32
N ILE A 91 6.43 -16.19 -17.84
CA ILE A 91 7.88 -15.97 -17.64
C ILE A 91 8.45 -17.01 -16.67
N THR A 92 7.75 -17.24 -15.55
CA THR A 92 8.20 -18.21 -14.53
C THR A 92 8.20 -19.64 -15.06
N GLN A 93 7.20 -20.03 -15.86
CA GLN A 93 7.13 -21.35 -16.49
C GLN A 93 8.19 -21.56 -17.58
N THR A 94 8.52 -20.51 -18.34
CA THR A 94 9.49 -20.58 -19.46
C THR A 94 10.94 -20.65 -18.94
N GLY A 95 11.17 -20.30 -17.68
CA GLY A 95 12.49 -20.31 -17.04
C GLY A 95 13.25 -19.00 -17.21
N PRO A 96 14.56 -18.96 -16.87
CA PRO A 96 15.36 -17.75 -16.98
C PRO A 96 15.40 -17.29 -18.44
N LEU A 97 15.07 -16.03 -18.69
CA LEU A 97 15.06 -15.47 -20.04
C LEU A 97 16.47 -14.98 -20.42
N PRO A 98 16.86 -15.07 -21.71
CA PRO A 98 18.03 -14.38 -22.22
C PRO A 98 17.92 -12.87 -21.94
N LEU A 99 19.07 -12.26 -21.62
CA LEU A 99 19.13 -10.83 -21.28
C LEU A 99 18.38 -9.91 -22.27
N HIS A 100 18.60 -10.10 -23.58
CA HIS A 100 17.97 -9.26 -24.62
C HIS A 100 16.44 -9.32 -24.58
N LEU A 101 15.86 -10.49 -24.26
CA LEU A 101 14.41 -10.66 -24.19
C LEU A 101 13.86 -10.08 -22.89
N SER A 102 14.59 -10.22 -21.78
CA SER A 102 14.20 -9.62 -20.49
C SER A 102 14.19 -8.09 -20.52
N GLU A 103 15.18 -7.48 -21.19
CA GLU A 103 15.27 -6.03 -21.40
C GLU A 103 14.10 -5.56 -22.27
N TRP A 104 13.84 -6.23 -23.39
CA TRP A 104 12.72 -5.91 -24.28
C TRP A 104 11.35 -6.00 -23.58
N ILE A 105 11.11 -7.03 -22.75
CA ILE A 105 9.87 -7.15 -21.97
C ILE A 105 9.73 -6.00 -20.97
N THR A 106 10.83 -5.65 -20.30
CA THR A 106 10.86 -4.55 -19.32
C THR A 106 10.52 -3.21 -19.98
N ASP A 107 11.13 -2.93 -21.13
CA ASP A 107 10.85 -1.71 -21.90
C ASP A 107 9.38 -1.64 -22.32
N ARG A 108 8.78 -2.76 -22.73
CA ARG A 108 7.34 -2.79 -23.07
C ARG A 108 6.43 -2.58 -21.88
N HIS A 109 6.77 -3.09 -20.71
CA HIS A 109 6.00 -2.76 -19.50
C HIS A 109 6.03 -1.26 -19.20
N ILE A 110 7.22 -0.65 -19.25
CA ILE A 110 7.38 0.79 -19.03
C ILE A 110 6.56 1.60 -20.03
N GLU A 111 6.60 1.25 -21.32
CA GLU A 111 5.82 1.93 -22.34
C GLU A 111 4.30 1.79 -22.14
N THR A 112 3.83 0.60 -21.77
CA THR A 112 2.40 0.38 -21.50
C THR A 112 1.91 1.18 -20.29
N GLU A 113 2.71 1.25 -19.22
CA GLU A 113 2.40 2.06 -18.04
C GLU A 113 2.41 3.57 -18.37
N ALA A 114 3.37 4.02 -19.18
CA ALA A 114 3.43 5.39 -19.68
C ALA A 114 2.21 5.75 -20.56
N ALA A 115 1.78 4.83 -21.43
CA ALA A 115 0.59 5.02 -22.25
C ALA A 115 -0.69 5.06 -21.42
N GLU A 116 -0.85 4.17 -20.44
CA GLU A 116 -2.00 4.18 -19.54
C GLU A 116 -2.09 5.45 -18.69
N THR A 117 -0.95 5.94 -18.18
CA THR A 117 -0.90 7.17 -17.39
C THR A 117 -1.22 8.40 -18.25
N ALA A 118 -0.71 8.45 -19.50
CA ALA A 118 -1.05 9.49 -20.46
C ALA A 118 -2.55 9.45 -20.85
N GLU A 119 -3.13 8.27 -21.03
CA GLU A 119 -4.55 8.13 -21.36
C GLU A 119 -5.44 8.52 -20.17
N LYS A 120 -5.09 8.12 -18.95
CA LYS A 120 -5.76 8.57 -17.71
C LYS A 120 -5.71 10.09 -17.57
N ALA A 121 -4.58 10.72 -17.91
CA ALA A 121 -4.44 12.17 -17.91
C ALA A 121 -5.32 12.84 -18.98
N LYS A 122 -5.37 12.29 -20.21
CA LYS A 122 -6.22 12.80 -21.30
C LYS A 122 -7.71 12.68 -20.97
N ARG A 123 -8.16 11.54 -20.43
CA ARG A 123 -9.55 11.32 -19.98
C ARG A 123 -9.93 12.26 -18.82
N LYS A 124 -9.00 12.59 -17.93
CA LYS A 124 -9.22 13.58 -16.86
C LYS A 124 -9.38 15.00 -17.42
N LYS A 125 -8.60 15.36 -18.44
CA LYS A 125 -8.70 16.64 -19.14
C LYS A 125 -10.02 16.78 -19.93
N GLU A 126 -10.40 15.75 -20.70
CA GLU A 126 -11.67 15.75 -21.44
C GLU A 126 -12.91 15.76 -20.54
N ARG A 127 -12.85 15.18 -19.33
CA ARG A 127 -13.92 15.29 -18.33
C ARG A 127 -14.03 16.69 -17.73
N ALA A 128 -12.89 17.34 -17.47
CA ALA A 128 -12.86 18.73 -17.02
C ALA A 128 -13.43 19.67 -18.10
N ASP A 129 -13.12 19.43 -19.37
CA ASP A 129 -13.63 20.25 -20.48
C ASP A 129 -15.15 20.06 -20.67
N LYS A 130 -15.67 18.82 -20.55
CA LYS A 130 -17.13 18.56 -20.58
C LYS A 130 -17.91 19.13 -19.39
N GLU A 131 -17.27 19.29 -18.23
CA GLU A 131 -17.86 19.99 -17.07
C GLU A 131 -17.92 21.51 -17.26
N THR A 132 -16.96 22.09 -18.00
CA THR A 132 -16.98 23.53 -18.33
C THR A 132 -18.02 23.90 -19.38
N GLU A 133 -18.38 23.00 -20.30
CA GLU A 133 -19.50 23.23 -21.25
C GLU A 133 -20.88 23.11 -20.59
N LYS A 134 -21.08 22.14 -19.68
CA LYS A 134 -22.36 21.98 -18.96
C LYS A 134 -22.62 23.06 -17.90
N SER A 135 -21.59 23.76 -17.43
CA SER A 135 -21.72 24.83 -16.43
C SER A 135 -22.11 26.20 -17.00
N LYS A 136 -22.26 26.36 -18.33
CA LYS A 136 -22.82 27.59 -18.93
C LYS A 136 -24.34 27.72 -18.82
N ALA A 137 -25.09 26.62 -18.60
CA ALA A 137 -26.55 26.64 -18.65
C ALA A 137 -27.27 26.76 -17.29
N THR A 138 -26.57 26.53 -16.17
CA THR A 138 -27.18 26.63 -14.83
C THR A 138 -26.16 27.18 -13.86
N ARG A 139 -26.16 28.52 -13.70
CA ARG A 139 -25.48 29.20 -12.61
C ARG A 139 -26.29 29.01 -11.32
N PRO A 140 -25.76 28.38 -10.26
CA PRO A 140 -26.24 28.61 -8.91
C PRO A 140 -25.62 29.90 -8.38
N ILE A 141 -26.42 30.69 -7.69
CA ILE A 141 -26.03 31.95 -7.07
C ILE A 141 -25.01 31.65 -5.97
N PHE A 142 -23.76 32.09 -6.19
CA PHE A 142 -22.68 32.03 -5.20
C PHE A 142 -22.89 33.10 -4.13
N GLY A 143 -23.21 32.68 -2.91
CA GLY A 143 -22.92 33.46 -1.71
C GLY A 143 -21.43 33.34 -1.39
N THR A 144 -20.68 34.41 -1.60
CA THR A 144 -19.23 34.46 -1.37
C THR A 144 -18.90 34.71 0.09
N GLN A 145 -18.26 33.74 0.74
CA GLN A 145 -17.28 34.05 1.80
C GLN A 145 -15.93 33.44 1.40
N ARG A 146 -15.27 34.10 0.44
CA ARG A 146 -13.84 33.89 0.19
C ARG A 146 -13.06 34.76 1.18
N LEU A 147 -12.33 34.12 2.10
CA LEU A 147 -11.23 34.79 2.79
C LEU A 147 -10.17 35.15 1.73
N LYS A 148 -9.82 36.43 1.67
CA LYS A 148 -9.01 37.03 0.59
C LYS A 148 -7.51 36.67 0.61
N ASN A 149 -7.03 35.85 1.55
CA ASN A 149 -5.64 35.41 1.60
C ASN A 149 -5.56 33.94 2.02
N PRO A 150 -5.26 32.99 1.12
CA PRO A 150 -4.86 31.65 1.53
C PRO A 150 -3.44 31.75 2.08
N HIS A 151 -3.30 31.85 3.40
CA HIS A 151 -1.99 31.69 4.01
C HIS A 151 -1.57 30.23 3.86
N LEU A 152 -0.47 29.97 3.14
CA LEU A 152 0.28 28.72 3.32
C LEU A 152 0.77 28.72 4.78
N VAL A 153 0.05 27.99 5.64
CA VAL A 153 0.48 27.80 7.01
C VAL A 153 1.54 26.70 7.03
N SER A 154 2.78 27.12 7.23
CA SER A 154 3.92 26.27 7.58
C SER A 154 3.54 25.29 8.70
N SER A 155 3.84 24.02 8.51
CA SER A 155 3.29 22.87 9.25
C SER A 155 3.76 22.74 10.70
N SER A 156 4.60 23.65 11.23
CA SER A 156 5.22 23.50 12.55
C SER A 156 4.52 24.23 13.71
N ILE A 157 3.54 25.11 13.44
CA ILE A 157 2.79 25.86 14.49
C ILE A 157 1.29 25.97 14.14
N ALA A 158 0.76 25.02 13.37
CA ALA A 158 -0.67 25.01 13.09
C ALA A 158 -1.44 24.51 14.33
N PRO A 159 -2.55 25.16 14.72
CA PRO A 159 -3.42 24.64 15.78
C PRO A 159 -3.91 23.24 15.40
N ALA A 160 -4.14 22.40 16.42
CA ALA A 160 -4.68 21.06 16.22
C ALA A 160 -5.95 21.12 15.35
N PRO A 161 -6.08 20.26 14.33
CA PRO A 161 -7.18 20.36 13.38
C PRO A 161 -8.50 20.02 14.08
N THR A 162 -9.55 20.78 13.79
CA THR A 162 -10.90 20.46 14.26
C THR A 162 -11.40 19.21 13.54
N ILE A 163 -11.64 18.14 14.28
CA ILE A 163 -12.15 16.89 13.71
C ILE A 163 -13.62 17.06 13.31
N PRO A 164 -14.00 16.82 12.03
CA PRO A 164 -15.38 16.98 11.59
C PRO A 164 -16.36 16.07 12.32
N ASP A 165 -17.58 16.55 12.59
CA ASP A 165 -18.62 15.73 13.23
C ASP A 165 -19.00 14.49 12.42
N LEU A 166 -18.80 14.51 11.10
CA LEU A 166 -18.97 13.34 10.24
C LEU A 166 -18.04 12.17 10.66
N PHE A 167 -16.81 12.46 11.09
CA PHE A 167 -15.87 11.45 11.58
C PHE A 167 -16.34 10.90 12.93
N HIS A 168 -16.77 11.78 13.84
CA HIS A 168 -17.34 11.38 15.13
C HIS A 168 -18.57 10.49 14.95
N MET A 169 -19.49 10.85 14.05
CA MET A 169 -20.70 10.07 13.79
C MET A 169 -20.42 8.71 13.15
N SER A 170 -19.44 8.64 12.27
CA SER A 170 -19.03 7.37 11.69
C SER A 170 -18.45 6.46 12.77
N LEU A 171 -17.56 6.99 13.62
CA LEU A 171 -16.96 6.23 14.72
C LEU A 171 -18.03 5.77 15.74
N HIS A 172 -19.00 6.63 16.06
CA HIS A 172 -20.15 6.28 16.90
C HIS A 172 -20.99 5.14 16.29
N GLN A 173 -21.18 5.14 14.97
CA GLN A 173 -21.89 4.06 14.27
C GLN A 173 -20.99 2.84 13.97
N LYS A 174 -19.86 2.68 14.67
CA LYS A 174 -18.88 1.59 14.49
C LYS A 174 -18.32 1.47 13.06
N HIS A 175 -18.30 2.57 12.31
CA HIS A 175 -17.60 2.67 11.03
C HIS A 175 -16.16 3.11 11.29
N TYR A 176 -15.26 2.13 11.42
CA TYR A 176 -13.86 2.37 11.72
C TYR A 176 -13.06 2.70 10.47
N PHE A 177 -12.07 3.58 10.63
CA PHE A 177 -11.24 4.08 9.53
C PHE A 177 -9.79 3.56 9.63
N PRO A 178 -9.10 3.46 8.49
CA PRO A 178 -7.65 3.39 8.47
C PRO A 178 -7.03 4.52 9.31
N LEU A 179 -5.92 4.22 10.00
CA LEU A 179 -5.35 5.18 10.94
C LEU A 179 -4.87 6.45 10.25
N HIS A 180 -4.30 6.36 9.04
CA HIS A 180 -3.78 7.51 8.30
C HIS A 180 -4.84 8.56 7.95
N TRP A 181 -6.13 8.21 7.96
CA TRP A 181 -7.22 9.18 7.76
C TRP A 181 -7.34 10.18 8.92
N TRP A 182 -6.77 9.85 10.07
CA TRP A 182 -6.72 10.72 11.24
C TRP A 182 -5.50 11.64 11.25
N THR A 183 -4.65 11.62 10.22
CA THR A 183 -3.56 12.59 10.09
C THR A 183 -4.10 14.00 9.90
N ASP A 184 -3.35 15.01 10.37
CA ASP A 184 -3.81 16.41 10.28
C ASP A 184 -4.11 16.83 8.85
N LYS A 185 -3.34 16.31 7.88
CA LYS A 185 -3.54 16.57 6.46
C LYS A 185 -4.95 16.17 6.01
N ILE A 186 -5.38 14.95 6.31
CA ILE A 186 -6.68 14.43 5.89
C ILE A 186 -7.81 15.09 6.69
N VAL A 187 -7.63 15.29 7.99
CA VAL A 187 -8.63 15.96 8.83
C VAL A 187 -8.86 17.41 8.37
N ARG A 188 -7.80 18.17 8.07
CA ARG A 188 -7.93 19.53 7.51
C ARG A 188 -8.58 19.51 6.13
N GLN A 189 -8.19 18.58 5.26
CA GLN A 189 -8.83 18.43 3.96
C GLN A 189 -10.34 18.17 4.10
N ALA A 190 -10.76 17.36 5.08
CA ALA A 190 -12.17 17.10 5.34
C ALA A 190 -12.94 18.35 5.83
N VAL A 191 -12.27 19.27 6.54
CA VAL A 191 -12.84 20.56 6.97
C VAL A 191 -12.90 21.55 5.81
N GLU A 192 -11.81 21.70 5.06
CA GLU A 192 -11.69 22.67 3.97
C GLU A 192 -12.51 22.27 2.73
N LEU A 193 -12.59 20.97 2.46
CA LEU A 193 -13.22 20.39 1.27
C LEU A 193 -14.16 19.22 1.64
N PRO A 194 -15.24 19.46 2.41
CA PRO A 194 -16.10 18.39 2.93
C PRO A 194 -16.79 17.57 1.83
N HIS A 195 -16.98 18.14 0.64
CA HIS A 195 -17.55 17.46 -0.53
C HIS A 195 -16.61 16.38 -1.11
N THR A 196 -15.33 16.39 -0.73
CA THR A 196 -14.35 15.38 -1.17
C THR A 196 -14.38 14.11 -0.31
N ILE A 197 -15.06 14.14 0.84
CA ILE A 197 -15.24 12.98 1.72
C ILE A 197 -16.55 12.29 1.34
N PRO A 198 -16.51 11.09 0.72
CA PRO A 198 -17.71 10.38 0.35
C PRO A 198 -18.53 10.04 1.61
N SER A 199 -19.82 10.38 1.59
CA SER A 199 -20.74 10.09 2.69
C SER A 199 -21.96 9.31 2.21
N GLU A 200 -22.58 8.61 3.15
CA GLU A 200 -23.83 7.87 2.94
C GLU A 200 -24.73 7.99 4.16
N LEU A 201 -26.02 7.71 3.96
CA LEU A 201 -27.01 7.68 5.02
C LEU A 201 -27.15 6.25 5.52
N VAL A 202 -26.96 6.06 6.81
CA VAL A 202 -27.16 4.78 7.50
C VAL A 202 -28.27 4.90 8.52
N THR A 203 -29.02 3.82 8.70
CA THR A 203 -29.98 3.71 9.80
C THR A 203 -29.18 3.58 11.10
N ALA A 204 -29.39 4.49 12.05
CA ALA A 204 -28.66 4.47 13.30
C ALA A 204 -28.90 3.15 14.05
N ALA A 205 -27.83 2.53 14.58
CA ALA A 205 -27.95 1.38 15.45
C ALA A 205 -28.73 1.79 16.71
N GLN A 206 -29.82 1.07 17.01
CA GLN A 206 -30.65 1.33 18.19
C GLN A 206 -29.89 0.92 19.45
N THR A 207 -29.38 1.88 20.19
CA THR A 207 -28.88 1.66 21.55
C THR A 207 -29.88 2.26 22.54
N SER A 208 -30.74 1.38 23.03
CA SER A 208 -31.74 1.58 24.10
C SER A 208 -32.98 2.43 23.77
N GLU A 209 -34.05 2.02 24.45
CA GLU A 209 -35.46 2.29 24.18
C GLU A 209 -35.82 3.77 24.04
N LEU A 210 -36.77 4.01 23.12
CA LEU A 210 -37.46 5.26 22.78
C LEU A 210 -36.86 6.12 21.66
N VAL A 211 -37.72 6.28 20.65
CA VAL A 211 -37.65 7.13 19.45
C VAL A 211 -36.81 6.54 18.31
N ALA A 212 -37.51 5.95 17.33
CA ALA A 212 -36.99 5.72 16.00
C ALA A 212 -36.53 7.06 15.39
N LEU A 213 -35.24 7.38 15.47
CA LEU A 213 -34.67 8.61 14.95
C LEU A 213 -33.87 8.34 13.68
N GLY A 214 -34.26 9.06 12.64
CA GLY A 214 -33.55 9.48 11.41
C GLY A 214 -32.30 8.74 10.93
N SER A 215 -32.21 8.58 9.61
CA SER A 215 -30.95 8.24 8.95
C SER A 215 -29.84 9.23 9.32
N VAL A 216 -28.70 8.73 9.80
CA VAL A 216 -27.52 9.53 10.14
C VAL A 216 -26.55 9.50 8.97
N ARG A 217 -25.91 10.64 8.67
CA ARG A 217 -24.87 10.70 7.65
C ARG A 217 -23.54 10.26 8.24
N VAL A 218 -22.92 9.26 7.61
CA VAL A 218 -21.59 8.73 7.95
C VAL A 218 -20.68 8.75 6.74
N VAL A 219 -19.37 8.58 6.94
CA VAL A 219 -18.41 8.38 5.86
C VAL A 219 -18.66 7.02 5.22
N SER A 220 -18.81 7.00 3.90
CA SER A 220 -18.89 5.76 3.14
C SER A 220 -17.49 5.17 3.02
N VAL A 221 -17.10 4.28 3.95
CA VAL A 221 -15.73 3.75 4.07
C VAL A 221 -15.26 3.13 2.75
N ALA A 222 -16.11 2.35 2.08
CA ALA A 222 -15.78 1.70 0.82
C ALA A 222 -15.50 2.69 -0.34
N LYS A 223 -16.21 3.83 -0.37
CA LYS A 223 -15.95 4.89 -1.36
C LYS A 223 -14.73 5.72 -0.97
N ALA A 224 -14.61 6.03 0.32
CA ALA A 224 -13.51 6.81 0.86
C ALA A 224 -12.16 6.10 0.73
N MET A 225 -12.11 4.76 0.83
CA MET A 225 -10.90 3.97 0.54
C MET A 225 -10.38 4.18 -0.89
N LYS A 226 -11.27 4.35 -1.88
CA LYS A 226 -10.86 4.62 -3.27
C LYS A 226 -10.28 6.02 -3.47
N THR A 227 -10.63 6.97 -2.61
CA THR A 227 -10.21 8.38 -2.75
C THR A 227 -9.08 8.76 -1.79
N LEU A 228 -9.06 8.18 -0.59
CA LEU A 228 -8.14 8.49 0.51
C LEU A 228 -7.11 7.37 0.78
N GLY A 229 -7.22 6.25 0.07
CA GLY A 229 -6.34 5.09 0.23
C GLY A 229 -6.82 4.11 1.31
N GLU A 230 -6.41 2.86 1.14
CA GLU A 230 -6.60 1.76 2.09
C GLU A 230 -5.59 1.84 3.25
N ASP A 231 -5.76 0.97 4.26
CA ASP A 231 -4.84 0.87 5.40
C ASP A 231 -3.50 0.26 4.93
N ASP A 232 -2.59 1.13 4.48
CA ASP A 232 -1.26 0.80 3.99
C ASP A 232 -0.21 1.53 4.82
N ILE A 233 0.81 0.77 5.21
CA ILE A 233 1.93 1.26 5.98
C ILE A 233 2.69 2.41 5.31
N SER A 234 2.74 2.45 3.97
CA SER A 234 3.42 3.50 3.21
C SER A 234 2.87 4.90 3.47
N TYR A 235 1.65 5.01 4.04
CA TYR A 235 1.05 6.30 4.40
C TYR A 235 1.48 6.81 5.78
N LEU A 236 2.18 6.01 6.59
CA LEU A 236 2.54 6.35 7.96
C LEU A 236 4.04 6.23 8.21
N THR A 237 4.56 7.27 8.86
CA THR A 237 5.81 7.22 9.62
C THR A 237 5.48 7.14 11.11
N PRO A 238 6.42 6.78 11.99
CA PRO A 238 6.19 6.80 13.44
C PRO A 238 5.63 8.14 13.95
N GLY A 239 6.13 9.26 13.41
CA GLY A 239 5.62 10.61 13.73
C GLY A 239 4.17 10.83 13.28
N LEU A 240 3.82 10.43 12.04
CA LEU A 240 2.45 10.54 11.54
C LEU A 240 1.50 9.58 12.25
N TRP A 241 1.98 8.40 12.65
CA TRP A 241 1.23 7.45 13.47
C TRP A 241 0.88 8.08 14.83
N ARG A 242 1.84 8.75 15.50
CA ARG A 242 1.55 9.43 16.78
C ARG A 242 0.49 10.51 16.60
N GLN A 243 0.62 11.34 15.57
CA GLN A 243 -0.36 12.39 15.26
C GLN A 243 -1.76 11.81 15.02
N ALA A 244 -1.86 10.80 14.15
CA ALA A 244 -3.12 10.14 13.83
C ALA A 244 -3.76 9.47 15.06
N SER A 245 -2.97 8.76 15.86
CA SER A 245 -3.40 8.13 17.11
C SER A 245 -3.91 9.15 18.13
N VAL A 246 -3.29 10.33 18.23
CA VAL A 246 -3.77 11.42 19.09
C VAL A 246 -5.14 11.93 18.61
N ASN A 247 -5.31 12.16 17.31
CA ASN A 247 -6.57 12.65 16.76
C ASN A 247 -7.72 11.62 16.93
N LEU A 248 -7.45 10.33 16.71
CA LEU A 248 -8.40 9.26 17.01
C LEU A 248 -8.73 9.19 18.50
N LEU A 249 -7.73 9.28 19.38
CA LEU A 249 -7.94 9.29 20.83
C LEU A 249 -8.80 10.48 21.29
N GLN A 250 -8.58 11.67 20.74
CA GLN A 250 -9.42 12.84 21.03
C GLN A 250 -10.87 12.61 20.63
N SER A 251 -11.11 11.96 19.48
CA SER A 251 -12.45 11.59 19.02
C SER A 251 -13.11 10.59 19.96
N LEU A 252 -12.37 9.56 20.39
CA LEU A 252 -12.86 8.59 21.36
C LEU A 252 -13.19 9.27 22.70
N LYS A 253 -12.32 10.16 23.20
CA LYS A 253 -12.58 10.93 24.44
C LYS A 253 -13.81 11.82 24.33
N LYS A 254 -14.08 12.40 23.15
CA LYS A 254 -15.29 13.19 22.89
C LYS A 254 -16.56 12.33 22.87
N LEU A 255 -16.46 11.08 22.42
CA LEU A 255 -17.59 10.17 22.27
C LEU A 255 -17.87 9.34 23.54
N CYS A 256 -16.88 9.05 24.36
CA CYS A 256 -17.08 8.26 25.59
C CYS A 256 -17.65 9.14 26.71
N VAL A 257 -18.56 8.57 27.52
CA VAL A 257 -18.95 9.16 28.80
C VAL A 257 -17.81 9.00 29.80
N ALA A 258 -17.58 10.04 30.61
CA ALA A 258 -16.55 10.02 31.63
C ALA A 258 -16.85 8.92 32.66
N VAL A 259 -15.82 8.16 33.03
CA VAL A 259 -15.92 7.16 34.09
C VAL A 259 -16.02 7.89 35.42
N ASP A 260 -17.12 7.72 36.14
CA ASP A 260 -17.26 8.19 37.52
C ASP A 260 -16.96 7.04 38.47
N SER A 261 -15.87 7.18 39.24
CA SER A 261 -15.46 6.18 40.23
C SER A 261 -16.45 6.01 41.39
N ASN A 262 -17.39 6.95 41.56
CA ASN A 262 -18.40 6.92 42.61
C ASN A 262 -19.75 6.37 42.14
N ASP A 263 -19.95 6.18 40.83
CA ASP A 263 -21.17 5.60 40.27
C ASP A 263 -20.97 4.11 39.96
N PRO A 264 -21.64 3.19 40.69
CA PRO A 264 -21.55 1.75 40.43
C PRO A 264 -22.11 1.32 39.07
N LEU A 265 -22.85 2.19 38.36
CA LEU A 265 -23.33 1.96 37.00
C LEU A 265 -22.40 2.51 35.92
N SER A 266 -21.37 3.27 36.30
CA SER A 266 -20.36 3.77 35.37
C SER A 266 -19.53 2.61 34.80
N PRO A 267 -19.25 2.59 33.49
CA PRO A 267 -18.44 1.53 32.90
C PRO A 267 -17.03 1.54 33.52
N SER A 268 -16.50 0.35 33.80
CA SER A 268 -15.16 0.18 34.40
C SER A 268 -14.02 0.58 33.45
N ALA A 269 -14.29 0.64 32.15
CA ALA A 269 -13.37 1.06 31.11
C ALA A 269 -14.16 1.69 29.94
N THR A 270 -13.51 2.60 29.21
CA THR A 270 -14.03 3.21 27.98
C THR A 270 -13.12 2.88 26.80
N HIS A 271 -13.63 2.96 25.57
CA HIS A 271 -12.78 2.83 24.37
C HIS A 271 -11.63 3.83 24.38
N ALA A 272 -11.85 5.04 24.88
CA ALA A 272 -10.79 6.04 25.03
C ALA A 272 -9.68 5.58 25.98
N THR A 273 -10.03 5.03 27.16
CA THR A 273 -9.02 4.56 28.13
C THR A 273 -8.27 3.33 27.64
N GLU A 274 -8.95 2.39 26.99
CA GLU A 274 -8.30 1.19 26.44
C GLU A 274 -7.43 1.53 25.22
N TYR A 275 -7.89 2.44 24.36
CA TYR A 275 -7.09 2.91 23.22
C TYR A 275 -5.88 3.72 23.68
N GLU A 276 -5.98 4.50 24.76
CA GLU A 276 -4.83 5.21 25.32
C GLU A 276 -3.74 4.25 25.80
N LYS A 277 -4.11 3.11 26.43
CA LYS A 277 -3.15 2.05 26.79
C LYS A 277 -2.49 1.45 25.55
N HIS A 278 -3.29 1.18 24.50
CA HIS A 278 -2.80 0.69 23.21
C HIS A 278 -1.76 1.64 22.59
N VAL A 279 -2.07 2.94 22.50
CA VAL A 279 -1.15 3.95 21.96
C VAL A 279 0.13 4.04 22.78
N ARG A 280 0.03 4.04 24.12
CA ARG A 280 1.20 4.07 25.01
C ARG A 280 2.07 2.82 24.86
N PHE A 281 1.48 1.64 24.62
CA PHE A 281 2.26 0.43 24.41
C PHE A 281 3.14 0.54 23.16
N PHE A 282 2.55 0.86 22.01
CA PHE A 282 3.31 0.95 20.75
C PHE A 282 4.32 2.09 20.77
N ALA A 283 3.97 3.26 21.30
CA ALA A 283 4.88 4.40 21.41
C ALA A 283 6.11 4.15 22.30
N ASN A 284 6.05 3.14 23.19
CA ASN A 284 7.13 2.76 24.10
C ASN A 284 7.86 1.48 23.66
N LEU A 285 7.58 0.97 22.46
CA LEU A 285 8.37 -0.16 21.93
C LEU A 285 9.83 0.26 21.76
N PRO A 286 10.79 -0.62 22.06
CA PRO A 286 12.18 -0.43 21.65
C PRO A 286 12.22 -0.19 20.15
N ASP A 287 13.01 0.80 19.72
CA ASP A 287 13.18 1.14 18.31
C ASP A 287 11.88 1.59 17.60
N PHE A 288 10.93 2.18 18.32
CA PHE A 288 9.71 2.74 17.72
C PHE A 288 9.99 3.72 16.55
N GLU A 289 11.08 4.49 16.64
CA GLU A 289 11.51 5.42 15.59
C GLU A 289 12.28 4.74 14.44
N ASP A 290 12.60 3.45 14.55
CA ASP A 290 13.29 2.69 13.51
C ASP A 290 12.32 2.32 12.39
N LEU A 291 12.48 2.99 11.25
CA LEU A 291 11.69 2.77 10.04
C LEU A 291 11.84 1.36 9.45
N SER A 292 12.92 0.64 9.76
CA SER A 292 13.08 -0.76 9.32
C SER A 292 12.21 -1.73 10.12
N LYS A 293 11.86 -1.35 11.36
CA LYS A 293 11.06 -2.15 12.29
C LYS A 293 9.59 -1.77 12.27
N PHE A 294 9.24 -0.55 11.87
CA PHE A 294 7.86 -0.08 11.70
C PHE A 294 7.00 -1.06 10.86
N PRO A 295 7.49 -1.61 9.73
CA PRO A 295 6.77 -2.63 8.95
C PRO A 295 6.50 -3.96 9.62
N VAL A 296 7.26 -4.29 10.65
CA VAL A 296 7.10 -5.54 11.37
C VAL A 296 5.93 -5.45 12.34
N TRP A 297 5.81 -4.33 13.07
CA TRP A 297 4.81 -4.21 14.12
C TRP A 297 3.52 -3.50 13.68
N TYR A 298 3.53 -2.66 12.65
CA TYR A 298 2.32 -1.95 12.20
C TYR A 298 1.14 -2.87 11.86
N PRO A 299 1.32 -4.02 11.16
CA PRO A 299 0.22 -4.96 10.95
C PRO A 299 -0.40 -5.48 12.25
N ILE A 300 0.40 -5.63 13.31
CA ILE A 300 -0.05 -6.05 14.64
C ILE A 300 -0.82 -4.91 15.31
N GLU A 301 -0.32 -3.68 15.22
CA GLU A 301 -1.01 -2.48 15.68
C GLU A 301 -2.41 -2.41 15.08
N VAL A 302 -2.53 -2.56 13.77
CA VAL A 302 -3.82 -2.47 13.05
C VAL A 302 -4.80 -3.51 13.60
N LEU A 303 -4.36 -4.76 13.71
CA LEU A 303 -5.20 -5.85 14.23
C LEU A 303 -5.66 -5.59 15.67
N LEU A 304 -4.75 -5.14 16.54
CA LEU A 304 -5.05 -4.90 17.95
C LEU A 304 -5.91 -3.64 18.15
N ARG A 305 -5.71 -2.59 17.34
CA ARG A 305 -6.53 -1.38 17.31
C ARG A 305 -7.98 -1.72 16.97
N TYR A 306 -8.22 -2.50 15.91
CA TYR A 306 -9.58 -2.92 15.56
C TYR A 306 -10.24 -3.79 16.63
N LYS A 307 -9.47 -4.58 17.38
CA LYS A 307 -10.01 -5.30 18.55
C LYS A 307 -10.48 -4.34 19.65
N ILE A 308 -9.68 -3.34 20.00
CA ILE A 308 -10.10 -2.31 20.97
C ILE A 308 -11.36 -1.59 20.49
N LEU A 309 -11.40 -1.21 19.22
CA LEU A 309 -12.57 -0.56 18.61
C LEU A 309 -13.79 -1.49 18.60
N GLY A 310 -13.60 -2.80 18.47
CA GLY A 310 -14.61 -3.86 18.54
C GLY A 310 -14.90 -4.38 19.96
N ASP A 311 -14.71 -3.55 20.99
CA ASP A 311 -15.09 -3.81 22.38
C ASP A 311 -14.14 -4.73 23.19
N ALA A 312 -12.94 -5.05 22.68
CA ALA A 312 -11.92 -5.78 23.44
C ALA A 312 -11.17 -4.88 24.43
N LEU A 313 -10.74 -5.45 25.55
CA LEU A 313 -9.89 -4.79 26.54
C LEU A 313 -8.41 -4.90 26.18
N PHE A 314 -7.62 -3.93 26.63
CA PHE A 314 -6.17 -3.98 26.51
C PHE A 314 -5.58 -5.04 27.45
N ASP A 315 -4.81 -5.98 26.89
CA ASP A 315 -4.12 -7.04 27.60
C ASP A 315 -2.62 -7.00 27.27
N ARG A 316 -1.82 -6.50 28.21
CA ARG A 316 -0.38 -6.27 28.01
C ARG A 316 0.40 -7.55 27.69
N PRO A 317 0.28 -8.66 28.46
CA PRO A 317 0.89 -9.94 28.09
C PRO A 317 0.57 -10.40 26.66
N HIS A 318 -0.68 -10.23 26.21
CA HIS A 318 -1.06 -10.59 24.85
C HIS A 318 -0.34 -9.74 23.80
N TYR A 319 -0.26 -8.43 24.03
CA TYR A 319 0.43 -7.49 23.15
C TYR A 319 1.93 -7.79 23.07
N GLU A 320 2.59 -7.98 24.22
CA GLU A 320 4.02 -8.32 24.31
C GLU A 320 4.33 -9.61 23.56
N THR A 321 3.49 -10.65 23.73
CA THR A 321 3.64 -11.92 23.02
C THR A 321 3.52 -11.75 21.51
N ARG A 322 2.52 -11.01 21.03
CA ARG A 322 2.29 -10.78 19.60
C ARG A 322 3.47 -10.06 18.94
N VAL A 323 3.94 -8.99 19.59
CA VAL A 323 5.05 -8.19 19.10
C VAL A 323 6.37 -8.96 19.15
N GLY A 324 6.62 -9.69 20.25
CA GLY A 324 7.81 -10.53 20.40
C GLY A 324 7.93 -11.60 19.31
N VAL A 325 6.84 -12.32 19.04
CA VAL A 325 6.81 -13.33 17.95
C VAL A 325 7.15 -12.70 16.60
N ALA A 326 6.60 -11.53 16.28
CA ALA A 326 6.86 -10.87 15.01
C ALA A 326 8.31 -10.40 14.87
N PHE A 327 8.88 -9.81 15.92
CA PHE A 327 10.28 -9.40 15.92
C PHE A 327 11.23 -10.59 15.77
N SER A 328 11.05 -11.65 16.56
CA SER A 328 11.89 -12.85 16.44
C SER A 328 11.79 -13.50 15.06
N THR A 329 10.60 -13.50 14.45
CA THR A 329 10.41 -14.02 13.09
C THR A 329 11.14 -13.15 12.07
N HIS A 330 11.05 -11.83 12.19
CA HIS A 330 11.75 -10.90 11.32
C HIS A 330 13.28 -11.01 11.43
N GLU A 331 13.82 -11.07 12.65
CA GLU A 331 15.25 -11.29 12.89
C GLU A 331 15.73 -12.62 12.30
N HIS A 332 14.95 -13.69 12.47
CA HIS A 332 15.26 -14.98 11.87
C HIS A 332 15.26 -14.94 10.33
N MET A 333 14.29 -14.25 9.71
CA MET A 333 14.26 -14.06 8.26
C MET A 333 15.45 -13.26 7.74
N GLN A 334 15.85 -12.20 8.46
CA GLN A 334 17.04 -11.42 8.12
C GLN A 334 18.32 -12.26 8.19
N LEU A 335 18.48 -13.10 9.22
CA LEU A 335 19.63 -13.99 9.37
C LEU A 335 19.72 -15.04 8.25
N LEU A 336 18.58 -15.46 7.70
CA LEU A 336 18.52 -16.40 6.58
C LEU A 336 18.71 -15.74 5.20
N GLY A 337 18.90 -14.42 5.14
CA GLY A 337 18.99 -13.68 3.88
C GLY A 337 17.69 -13.70 3.05
N LEU A 338 16.57 -14.06 3.68
CA LEU A 338 15.26 -14.10 3.06
C LEU A 338 14.59 -12.75 3.31
N ALA A 339 14.36 -11.98 2.24
CA ALA A 339 13.62 -10.73 2.36
C ALA A 339 12.23 -11.01 2.95
N PRO A 340 11.79 -10.27 3.98
CA PRO A 340 10.45 -10.46 4.52
C PRO A 340 9.45 -10.10 3.42
N ALA A 341 8.65 -11.08 3.01
CA ALA A 341 7.51 -10.85 2.15
C ALA A 341 6.52 -9.96 2.93
N ALA A 342 6.58 -8.65 2.69
CA ALA A 342 5.61 -7.67 3.18
C ALA A 342 4.26 -7.86 2.47
N ARG A 343 3.64 -9.02 2.67
CA ARG A 343 2.24 -9.31 2.32
C ARG A 343 1.65 -10.27 3.35
N LEU A 344 1.62 -9.86 4.62
CA LEU A 344 0.51 -10.25 5.48
C LEU A 344 -0.68 -9.43 5.02
N GLY A 345 -1.36 -9.93 3.99
CA GLY A 345 -2.57 -9.32 3.46
C GLY A 345 -3.58 -9.11 4.58
N ALA A 346 -4.29 -7.98 4.51
CA ALA A 346 -5.53 -7.81 5.25
C ALA A 346 -6.40 -9.06 5.04
N PRO A 347 -7.01 -9.62 6.10
CA PRO A 347 -7.81 -10.83 5.96
C PRO A 347 -8.96 -10.56 4.98
N PRO A 348 -9.19 -11.44 3.98
CA PRO A 348 -10.40 -11.42 3.20
C PRO A 348 -11.55 -11.88 4.10
N GLY A 349 -12.19 -10.95 4.81
CA GLY A 349 -13.17 -11.32 5.85
C GLY A 349 -14.11 -10.24 6.39
N LEU A 350 -13.99 -8.97 5.98
CA LEU A 350 -14.85 -7.88 6.46
C LEU A 350 -16.32 -7.94 5.98
N LYS A 351 -16.77 -9.07 5.40
CA LYS A 351 -18.16 -9.27 4.97
C LYS A 351 -18.95 -10.34 5.74
N ARG A 352 -18.39 -11.01 6.77
CA ARG A 352 -19.12 -12.11 7.45
C ARG A 352 -19.18 -12.10 8.98
N ALA A 353 -18.65 -11.07 9.66
CA ALA A 353 -18.74 -11.00 11.12
C ALA A 353 -20.10 -10.48 11.66
N ALA A 354 -21.16 -10.45 10.83
CA ALA A 354 -22.51 -10.03 11.24
C ALA A 354 -23.50 -11.20 11.40
N ASP A 355 -23.16 -12.42 10.95
CA ASP A 355 -24.12 -13.55 10.92
C ASP A 355 -23.87 -14.64 11.98
N GLU A 356 -22.85 -14.52 12.83
CA GLU A 356 -22.58 -15.49 13.90
C GLU A 356 -22.62 -14.84 15.29
N ALA A 357 -23.78 -14.23 15.59
CA ALA A 357 -24.26 -14.07 16.95
C ALA A 357 -25.36 -15.11 17.18
N GLY A 358 -25.03 -16.29 17.72
CA GLY A 358 -26.03 -17.35 17.86
C GLY A 358 -25.60 -18.64 18.54
N ALA A 359 -25.00 -18.58 19.73
CA ALA A 359 -25.13 -19.64 20.74
C ALA A 359 -24.71 -19.13 22.13
N GLY A 360 -25.56 -19.35 23.12
CA GLY A 360 -25.47 -18.81 24.49
C GLY A 360 -24.39 -19.41 25.41
N PRO A 361 -24.39 -19.05 26.71
CA PRO A 361 -23.21 -18.60 27.50
C PRO A 361 -22.70 -19.70 28.47
N PRO A 362 -21.55 -19.57 29.21
CA PRO A 362 -21.31 -18.52 30.23
C PRO A 362 -19.85 -18.05 30.43
N ASN A 363 -19.63 -16.74 30.58
CA ASN A 363 -19.13 -16.12 31.82
C ASN A 363 -18.90 -14.62 31.64
N LYS A 364 -19.28 -13.84 32.65
CA LYS A 364 -19.25 -12.38 32.68
C LYS A 364 -17.80 -11.86 32.54
N ALA A 365 -17.47 -11.33 31.37
CA ALA A 365 -16.42 -10.33 31.21
C ALA A 365 -17.06 -8.94 31.23
N PRO A 366 -16.41 -7.91 31.81
CA PRO A 366 -16.99 -6.58 31.90
C PRO A 366 -17.19 -6.00 30.49
N THR A 367 -18.42 -5.65 30.18
CA THR A 367 -18.84 -5.01 28.93
C THR A 367 -18.37 -3.55 28.94
N VAL A 368 -17.55 -3.15 27.96
CA VAL A 368 -17.28 -1.73 27.69
C VAL A 368 -18.57 -1.14 27.11
N SER A 369 -19.27 -0.31 27.88
CA SER A 369 -20.52 0.30 27.42
C SER A 369 -20.26 1.64 26.73
N PHE A 370 -20.99 1.87 25.64
CA PHE A 370 -21.32 3.21 25.20
C PHE A 370 -22.70 3.56 25.79
N SER A 371 -22.71 4.36 26.84
CA SER A 371 -23.94 5.01 27.31
C SER A 371 -23.89 6.45 26.82
N PHE A 372 -24.81 6.90 25.99
CA PHE A 372 -24.87 8.28 25.52
C PHE A 372 -26.00 9.04 26.21
N VAL A 373 -25.68 10.18 26.83
CA VAL A 373 -26.66 11.21 27.19
C VAL A 373 -26.67 12.23 26.06
N VAL A 374 -27.86 12.48 25.50
CA VAL A 374 -28.08 13.52 24.49
C VAL A 374 -27.76 14.88 25.12
N LEU A 375 -26.71 15.55 24.63
CA LEU A 375 -26.46 16.96 24.96
C LEU A 375 -27.61 17.81 24.39
N PRO A 376 -28.33 18.60 25.21
CA PRO A 376 -29.32 19.54 24.70
C PRO A 376 -28.62 20.63 23.88
N LYS A 377 -29.23 21.00 22.75
CA LYS A 377 -28.85 22.17 21.96
C LYS A 377 -28.83 23.41 22.87
N LEU A 378 -27.64 23.96 23.09
CA LEU A 378 -27.47 25.34 23.53
C LEU A 378 -27.88 26.26 22.37
N ASN A 379 -29.17 26.60 22.30
CA ASN A 379 -29.59 27.79 21.58
C ASN A 379 -29.38 28.99 22.51
N GLY A 380 -28.31 29.74 22.25
CA GLY A 380 -28.08 31.07 22.79
C GLY A 380 -28.54 32.14 21.80
N ASN A 381 -29.45 32.98 22.31
CA ASN A 381 -29.76 34.37 21.95
C ASN A 381 -30.55 34.71 20.67
N GLY A 382 -31.79 35.11 20.95
CA GLY A 382 -32.64 36.04 20.22
C GLY A 382 -33.80 36.41 21.13
#